data_AF-A0A920A4B6-F1
#
_entry.id   AF-A0A920A4B6-F1
#
_cell.length_a   1.000
_cell.length_b   1.000
_cell.length_c   1.000
_cell.angle_alpha   90.00
_cell.angle_beta   90.00
_cell.angle_gamma   90.00
#
_symmetry.space_group_name_H-M   'P 1'
#
loop_
_entity.id
_entity.type
_entity.pdbx_description
1 polymer ?
#
loop_
_entity_poly.entity_id
_entity_poly.type
_entity_poly.pdbx_seq_one_letter_code
_entity_poly.pdbx_strand_id
1 'polypeptide(L)'
;MQLDFAKSYTQESDDNFLETEDSLNGITYAMDGENFRGDAKNIRFVREGDGNTWGARLEDISPNYRADVGFVRQTGFKQLNFWHSRQYRSNNFFRLMSPRIILRERSDYEGNQISDMMEIRRKI
;
A
#
# COMPACT_ATOMS: atom_id res chain seq x y z
N MET A 1 10.93 0.42 -9.80
CA MET A 1 9.73 0.08 -8.98
C MET A 1 10.15 -0.87 -7.86
N GLN A 2 9.24 -1.37 -7.01
CA GLN A 2 9.55 -2.12 -5.76
C GLN A 2 8.48 -3.20 -5.51
N LEU A 3 8.85 -4.27 -4.79
CA LEU A 3 8.05 -5.45 -4.47
C LEU A 3 8.54 -6.03 -3.13
N ASP A 4 7.73 -5.96 -2.08
CA ASP A 4 8.13 -6.37 -0.74
C ASP A 4 7.08 -7.33 -0.14
N PHE A 5 7.52 -8.37 0.58
CA PHE A 5 6.67 -9.30 1.30
C PHE A 5 7.26 -9.62 2.68
N ALA A 6 6.44 -9.71 3.70
CA ALA A 6 6.87 -10.06 5.06
C ALA A 6 5.79 -10.85 5.81
N LYS A 7 6.21 -11.53 6.89
CA LYS A 7 5.36 -12.17 7.89
C LYS A 7 5.92 -11.87 9.27
N SER A 8 5.05 -11.80 10.27
CA SER A 8 5.42 -11.52 11.65
C SER A 8 4.81 -12.52 12.61
N TYR A 9 5.61 -12.90 13.60
CA TYR A 9 5.21 -13.69 14.76
C TYR A 9 5.83 -13.01 15.96
N THR A 10 5.03 -12.32 16.77
CA THR A 10 5.49 -11.47 17.86
C THR A 10 4.63 -11.74 19.09
N GLN A 11 5.28 -11.97 20.23
CA GLN A 11 4.62 -12.11 21.52
C GLN A 11 4.86 -10.83 22.34
N GLU A 12 3.83 -10.36 23.05
CA GLU A 12 3.93 -9.29 24.05
C GLU A 12 4.79 -9.76 25.26
N SER A 13 5.21 -8.82 26.11
CA SER A 13 5.74 -9.17 27.43
C SER A 13 4.62 -9.60 28.38
N ASP A 14 4.98 -10.33 29.44
CA ASP A 14 4.12 -10.76 30.55
C ASP A 14 4.56 -10.05 31.86
N ASP A 15 4.97 -8.77 31.72
CA ASP A 15 5.55 -7.94 32.79
C ASP A 15 4.80 -6.61 32.85
N ASN A 16 3.72 -6.59 33.62
CA ASN A 16 2.70 -5.56 33.52
C ASN A 16 3.07 -4.27 34.27
N PHE A 17 3.87 -3.42 33.63
CA PHE A 17 4.33 -2.13 34.19
C PHE A 17 3.20 -1.10 34.45
N LEU A 18 1.99 -1.33 33.92
CA LEU A 18 0.83 -0.46 34.10
C LEU A 18 -0.37 -1.25 34.65
N GLU A 19 -0.64 -1.11 35.95
CA GLU A 19 -1.88 -1.62 36.57
C GLU A 19 -3.09 -0.77 36.12
N THR A 20 -3.68 -1.11 34.98
CA THR A 20 -4.99 -0.59 34.55
C THR A 20 -5.83 -1.63 33.81
N GLU A 21 -7.16 -1.56 34.01
CA GLU A 21 -8.18 -2.30 33.25
C GLU A 21 -8.72 -1.46 32.06
N ASP A 22 -8.18 -0.26 31.84
CA ASP A 22 -8.55 0.59 30.70
C ASP A 22 -8.31 -0.10 29.35
N SER A 23 -9.20 0.15 28.40
CA SER A 23 -9.09 -0.32 27.02
C SER A 23 -9.56 0.73 26.02
N LEU A 24 -8.97 0.74 24.83
CA LEU A 24 -9.48 1.49 23.67
C LEU A 24 -9.80 0.51 22.53
N ASN A 25 -11.01 0.63 21.98
CA ASN A 25 -11.55 -0.26 20.94
C ASN A 25 -11.42 -1.77 21.25
N GLY A 26 -11.49 -2.15 22.53
CA GLY A 26 -11.38 -3.55 22.97
C GLY A 26 -9.96 -4.11 23.06
N ILE A 27 -8.93 -3.27 22.86
CA ILE A 27 -7.54 -3.60 23.17
C ILE A 27 -7.25 -3.09 24.59
N THR A 28 -6.93 -4.01 25.50
CA THR A 28 -6.51 -3.71 26.89
C THR A 28 -5.08 -3.15 26.91
N TYR A 29 -4.76 -2.30 27.89
CA TYR A 29 -3.38 -1.83 28.10
C TYR A 29 -2.51 -2.76 28.97
N ALA A 30 -3.07 -3.87 29.47
CA ALA A 30 -2.34 -4.86 30.25
C ALA A 30 -1.40 -5.68 29.36
N MET A 31 -0.15 -5.86 29.80
CA MET A 31 0.84 -6.70 29.11
C MET A 31 0.68 -8.16 29.57
N ASP A 32 -0.14 -8.93 28.87
CA ASP A 32 -0.58 -10.30 29.23
C ASP A 32 -0.01 -11.42 28.34
N GLY A 33 1.06 -11.12 27.59
CA GLY A 33 1.73 -12.10 26.73
C GLY A 33 0.99 -12.46 25.42
N GLU A 34 0.08 -11.60 24.93
CA GLU A 34 -0.67 -11.79 23.68
C GLU A 34 0.21 -12.13 22.46
N ASN A 35 -0.34 -12.91 21.52
CA ASN A 35 0.39 -13.53 20.40
C ASN A 35 -0.04 -12.97 19.03
N PHE A 36 0.64 -11.94 18.55
CA PHE A 36 0.37 -11.29 17.27
C PHE A 36 0.96 -12.06 16.08
N ARG A 37 0.12 -12.29 15.06
CA ARG A 37 0.50 -12.93 13.79
C ARG A 37 -0.07 -12.14 12.62
N GLY A 38 0.78 -11.79 11.66
CA GLY A 38 0.37 -11.01 10.50
C GLY A 38 1.31 -11.14 9.30
N ASP A 39 0.92 -10.49 8.21
CA ASP A 39 1.57 -10.55 6.90
C ASP A 39 1.43 -9.23 6.14
N ALA A 40 2.44 -8.91 5.33
CA ALA A 40 2.52 -7.66 4.57
C ALA A 40 2.99 -7.88 3.14
N LYS A 41 2.49 -7.05 2.22
CA LYS A 41 2.70 -7.13 0.77
C LYS A 41 2.74 -5.70 0.20
N ASN A 42 3.88 -5.16 -0.22
CA ASN A 42 3.94 -3.85 -0.91
C ASN A 42 4.28 -4.00 -2.39
N ILE A 43 3.62 -3.18 -3.20
CA ILE A 43 3.78 -3.11 -4.64
C ILE A 43 3.77 -1.58 -4.98
N ARG A 44 4.78 -1.01 -5.69
CA ARG A 44 5.00 0.48 -5.79
C ARG A 44 4.76 1.28 -7.11
N PHE A 45 4.51 2.61 -6.94
CA PHE A 45 4.44 3.86 -7.78
C PHE A 45 5.76 4.40 -8.48
N VAL A 46 5.72 5.06 -9.68
CA VAL A 46 6.87 5.73 -10.44
C VAL A 46 6.42 6.83 -11.46
N ARG A 47 7.23 7.89 -11.77
CA ARG A 47 7.03 8.88 -12.88
C ARG A 47 8.35 9.24 -13.62
N GLU A 48 8.26 9.57 -14.92
CA GLU A 48 9.37 9.85 -15.85
C GLU A 48 9.08 11.07 -16.76
N GLY A 49 10.10 11.89 -17.06
CA GLY A 49 9.97 13.17 -17.76
C GLY A 49 9.77 13.08 -19.29
N ASP A 50 10.77 12.55 -20.00
CA ASP A 50 10.93 12.73 -21.46
C ASP A 50 9.88 11.98 -22.31
N GLY A 51 9.13 11.06 -21.69
CA GLY A 51 8.03 10.29 -22.28
C GLY A 51 6.67 10.45 -21.57
N ASN A 52 6.54 11.43 -20.66
CA ASN A 52 5.32 11.74 -19.91
C ASN A 52 4.63 10.50 -19.30
N THR A 53 5.41 9.57 -18.75
CA THR A 53 4.96 8.36 -18.01
C THR A 53 4.79 8.71 -16.54
N TRP A 54 3.68 8.31 -15.90
CA TRP A 54 3.47 8.54 -14.46
C TRP A 54 2.58 7.47 -13.82
N GLY A 55 2.76 7.16 -12.53
CA GLY A 55 1.94 6.17 -11.82
C GLY A 55 2.41 5.50 -10.50
N ALA A 56 1.98 4.25 -10.28
CA ALA A 56 1.21 3.71 -9.12
C ALA A 56 1.32 2.21 -8.70
N ARG A 57 1.07 1.64 -7.49
CA ARG A 57 0.80 0.15 -7.33
C ARG A 57 0.27 -0.34 -5.96
N LEU A 58 -0.21 -1.61 -5.97
CA LEU A 58 -0.91 -2.40 -4.92
C LEU A 58 -0.24 -2.41 -3.53
N GLU A 59 -0.95 -2.67 -2.45
CA GLU A 59 -0.36 -2.84 -1.11
C GLU A 59 -1.34 -3.50 -0.14
N ASP A 60 -0.99 -4.60 0.52
CA ASP A 60 -1.90 -5.38 1.37
C ASP A 60 -1.19 -5.82 2.66
N ILE A 61 -1.59 -5.25 3.80
CA ILE A 61 -0.95 -5.42 5.11
C ILE A 61 -2.04 -5.76 6.13
N SER A 62 -1.96 -6.94 6.77
CA SER A 62 -2.97 -7.35 7.76
C SER A 62 -2.82 -6.61 9.10
N PRO A 63 -3.91 -6.43 9.89
CA PRO A 63 -3.91 -5.56 11.08
C PRO A 63 -2.81 -5.90 12.09
N ASN A 64 -2.59 -7.20 12.29
CA ASN A 64 -1.71 -7.76 13.32
C ASN A 64 -0.26 -7.95 12.83
N TYR A 65 0.11 -7.36 11.68
CA TYR A 65 1.49 -7.38 11.20
C TYR A 65 2.39 -6.48 12.05
N ARG A 66 3.55 -7.00 12.46
CA ARG A 66 4.59 -6.29 13.22
C ARG A 66 5.91 -6.33 12.44
N ALA A 67 6.78 -5.34 12.61
CA ALA A 67 8.12 -5.36 12.01
C ALA A 67 9.15 -5.83 13.03
N ASP A 68 10.18 -6.55 12.58
CA ASP A 68 11.27 -7.07 13.42
C ASP A 68 12.02 -5.97 14.19
N VAL A 69 11.94 -4.71 13.72
CA VAL A 69 12.49 -3.50 14.34
C VAL A 69 11.42 -2.62 15.01
N GLY A 70 10.34 -3.24 15.50
CA GLY A 70 9.36 -2.66 16.42
C GLY A 70 8.15 -1.97 15.79
N PHE A 71 8.31 -1.23 14.68
CA PHE A 71 7.23 -0.34 14.20
C PHE A 71 6.92 -0.45 12.70
N VAL A 72 5.65 -0.76 12.40
CA VAL A 72 5.04 -0.62 11.06
C VAL A 72 4.17 0.64 11.08
N ARG A 73 4.22 1.46 10.02
CA ARG A 73 3.54 2.77 10.01
C ARG A 73 2.01 2.70 9.84
N GLN A 74 1.53 1.71 9.11
CA GLN A 74 0.11 1.43 8.89
C GLN A 74 -0.07 -0.08 8.67
N THR A 75 -1.14 -0.64 9.22
CA THR A 75 -1.56 -2.04 9.04
C THR A 75 -3.09 -2.09 8.85
N GLY A 76 -3.63 -3.22 8.41
CA GLY A 76 -5.08 -3.45 8.30
C GLY A 76 -5.75 -2.95 7.02
N PHE A 77 -5.05 -2.94 5.87
CA PHE A 77 -5.58 -2.44 4.60
C PHE A 77 -5.09 -3.20 3.36
N LYS A 78 -5.79 -3.03 2.24
CA LYS A 78 -5.49 -3.48 0.86
C LYS A 78 -5.56 -2.28 -0.09
N GLN A 79 -4.67 -2.13 -1.07
CA GLN A 79 -4.47 -0.99 -2.01
C GLN A 79 -4.11 -1.49 -3.41
N LEU A 80 -4.26 -0.67 -4.45
CA LEU A 80 -4.20 -0.99 -5.89
C LEU A 80 -3.42 0.27 -6.53
N ASN A 81 -3.59 0.96 -7.70
CA ASN A 81 -2.36 1.24 -8.59
C ASN A 81 -2.05 2.51 -9.53
N PHE A 82 -2.45 3.80 -9.43
CA PHE A 82 -2.60 4.77 -10.61
C PHE A 82 -1.53 4.71 -11.76
N TRP A 83 -1.79 4.75 -13.10
CA TRP A 83 -0.74 5.13 -14.11
C TRP A 83 -1.20 5.86 -15.39
N HIS A 84 -0.23 6.24 -16.25
CA HIS A 84 -0.33 6.98 -17.50
C HIS A 84 0.99 6.94 -18.33
N SER A 85 0.98 7.24 -19.64
CA SER A 85 2.18 7.58 -20.45
C SER A 85 1.84 8.35 -21.74
N ARG A 86 2.70 9.26 -22.26
CA ARG A 86 2.49 9.90 -23.58
C ARG A 86 3.79 10.12 -24.37
N GLN A 87 3.95 9.39 -25.48
CA GLN A 87 5.15 9.49 -26.33
C GLN A 87 4.97 10.49 -27.49
N TYR A 88 6.05 11.20 -27.84
CA TYR A 88 6.16 12.12 -28.97
C TYR A 88 7.07 11.55 -30.06
N ARG A 89 6.80 11.86 -31.33
CA ARG A 89 7.75 11.74 -32.45
C ARG A 89 7.66 12.98 -33.35
N SER A 90 8.76 13.40 -33.96
CA SER A 90 8.80 14.51 -34.93
C SER A 90 9.47 14.07 -36.22
N ASN A 91 8.99 14.57 -37.35
CA ASN A 91 9.61 14.41 -38.67
C ASN A 91 9.53 15.72 -39.45
N ASN A 92 10.26 16.74 -38.97
CA ASN A 92 10.43 18.13 -39.45
C ASN A 92 9.20 19.01 -39.75
N PHE A 93 8.04 18.45 -40.12
CA PHE A 93 6.80 19.19 -40.39
C PHE A 93 5.61 18.76 -39.52
N PHE A 94 5.65 17.57 -38.89
CA PHE A 94 4.58 17.07 -38.02
C PHE A 94 5.10 16.45 -36.72
N ARG A 95 4.31 16.56 -35.65
CA ARG A 95 4.56 15.95 -34.32
C ARG A 95 3.45 14.96 -33.96
N LEU A 96 3.78 13.67 -34.00
CA LEU A 96 2.86 12.57 -33.69
C LEU A 96 2.83 12.28 -32.18
N MET A 97 1.71 11.72 -31.69
CA MET A 97 1.37 11.67 -30.25
C MET A 97 0.58 10.43 -29.83
N SER A 98 1.03 9.73 -28.79
CA SER A 98 0.45 8.44 -28.36
C SER A 98 0.27 8.33 -26.82
N PRO A 99 -0.95 8.56 -26.27
CA PRO A 99 -1.24 8.57 -24.81
C PRO A 99 -1.77 7.24 -24.20
N ARG A 100 -1.65 7.06 -22.86
CA ARG A 100 -2.08 5.92 -21.99
C ARG A 100 -2.51 6.39 -20.58
N ILE A 101 -3.36 5.63 -19.86
CA ILE A 101 -3.91 5.75 -18.48
C ILE A 101 -4.09 4.33 -17.86
N ILE A 102 -4.01 4.15 -16.53
CA ILE A 102 -4.27 2.91 -15.75
C ILE A 102 -4.98 3.26 -14.43
N LEU A 103 -6.04 2.55 -14.02
CA LEU A 103 -6.82 2.86 -12.79
C LEU A 103 -7.24 1.47 -11.99
N ARG A 104 -7.26 1.37 -10.61
CA ARG A 104 -7.28 0.30 -9.50
C ARG A 104 -7.42 0.87 -7.97
N GLU A 105 -8.29 0.37 -7.04
CA GLU A 105 -8.76 0.77 -5.61
C GLU A 105 -7.92 0.67 -4.23
N ARG A 106 -8.47 0.96 -3.01
CA ARG A 106 -7.95 0.62 -1.60
C ARG A 106 -9.14 0.34 -0.63
N SER A 107 -9.01 -0.51 0.39
CA SER A 107 -10.02 -0.89 1.41
C SER A 107 -9.40 -1.49 2.69
N ASP A 108 -10.17 -1.67 3.77
CA ASP A 108 -9.71 -2.33 5.01
C ASP A 108 -9.94 -3.87 5.00
N TYR A 109 -9.95 -4.49 6.18
CA TYR A 109 -10.19 -5.92 6.35
C TYR A 109 -11.66 -6.31 6.60
N GLU A 110 -12.52 -5.37 6.99
CA GLU A 110 -13.96 -5.56 7.20
C GLU A 110 -14.78 -5.28 5.94
N GLY A 111 -14.22 -4.55 4.97
CA GLY A 111 -14.84 -4.14 3.71
C GLY A 111 -15.08 -2.64 3.59
N ASN A 112 -14.73 -1.85 4.61
CA ASN A 112 -14.84 -0.39 4.55
C ASN A 112 -13.79 0.16 3.56
N GLN A 113 -14.17 1.09 2.69
CA GLN A 113 -13.31 1.54 1.58
C GLN A 113 -12.23 2.54 2.01
N ILE A 114 -11.09 2.55 1.29
CA ILE A 114 -9.99 3.51 1.44
C ILE A 114 -9.57 4.23 0.09
N SER A 115 -9.81 3.73 -1.16
CA SER A 115 -9.67 4.47 -2.49
C SER A 115 -10.24 3.74 -3.79
N ASP A 116 -10.22 4.28 -5.06
CA ASP A 116 -10.84 3.78 -6.37
C ASP A 116 -10.15 4.23 -7.74
N MET A 117 -10.23 3.52 -8.95
CA MET A 117 -9.49 3.63 -10.33
C MET A 117 -9.86 2.32 -11.29
N MET A 118 -9.98 1.91 -12.66
CA MET A 118 -10.06 2.09 -14.25
C MET A 118 -8.99 2.52 -15.47
N GLU A 119 -8.34 1.66 -16.35
CA GLU A 119 -7.33 1.93 -17.53
C GLU A 119 -7.79 2.43 -18.98
N ILE A 120 -6.94 3.14 -19.81
CA ILE A 120 -7.17 3.62 -21.25
C ILE A 120 -5.87 3.86 -22.16
N ARG A 121 -5.81 3.60 -23.51
CA ARG A 121 -4.65 3.99 -24.44
C ARG A 121 -5.01 4.33 -25.93
N ARG A 122 -4.20 5.14 -26.66
CA ARG A 122 -4.28 5.41 -28.14
C ARG A 122 -2.89 5.59 -28.82
N LYS A 123 -2.81 5.35 -30.15
CA LYS A 123 -1.68 5.71 -31.04
C LYS A 123 -2.10 6.65 -32.19
N ILE A 124 -1.15 7.48 -32.64
CA ILE A 124 -1.18 8.37 -33.83
C ILE A 124 0.26 8.46 -34.32
#